data_AF-A0A530GFK2-F1
#
_entry.id   AF-A0A530GFK2-F1
#
_cell.length_a   1.000
_cell.length_b   1.000
_cell.length_c   1.000
_cell.angle_alpha   90.00
_cell.angle_beta   90.00
_cell.angle_gamma   90.00
#
_symmetry.space_group_name_H-M   'P 1'
#
loop_
_entity.id
_entity.type
_entity.pdbx_description
1 polymer ?
#
loop_
_entity_poly.entity_id
_entity_poly.type
_entity_poly.pdbx_seq_one_letter_code
_entity_poly.pdbx_strand_id
1 'polypeptide(L)' 'MNEALLARYDASLRGLARKDRLRTLAPRAGLDFSSNDYLGLAASKRLGDAVAAAIARGTPVGATGSRLLRGNAPEHEALE' A
#
# COMPACT_ATOMS: atom_id res chain seq x y z
N MET A 1 -30.78 4.33 13.63
CA MET A 1 -29.74 5.35 13.88
C MET A 1 -28.62 5.35 12.81
N ASN A 2 -28.22 4.20 12.26
CA ASN A 2 -27.19 4.13 11.21
C ASN A 2 -27.63 4.59 9.81
N GLU A 3 -28.92 4.51 9.48
CA GLU A 3 -29.43 4.86 8.14
C GLU A 3 -29.23 6.33 7.79
N ALA A 4 -29.45 7.25 8.74
CA ALA A 4 -29.25 8.67 8.53
C ALA A 4 -27.78 9.03 8.28
N LEU A 5 -26.85 8.31 8.93
CA LEU A 5 -25.41 8.48 8.73
C LEU A 5 -24.99 7.98 7.34
N LEU A 6 -25.47 6.81 6.92
CA LEU A 6 -25.20 6.26 5.60
C LEU A 6 -25.81 7.12 4.48
N ALA A 7 -27.02 7.65 4.67
CA ALA A 7 -27.67 8.54 3.70
C ALA A 7 -26.86 9.81 3.40
N ARG A 8 -26.15 10.35 4.40
CA ARG A 8 -25.23 11.49 4.21
C ARG A 8 -24.02 11.13 3.36
N TYR A 9 -23.45 9.94 3.55
CA TYR A 9 -22.34 9.45 2.72
C TYR A 9 -22.81 9.22 1.28
N ASP A 10 -23.97 8.63 1.07
CA ASP A 10 -24.56 8.44 -0.27
C ASP A 10 -24.79 9.75 -1.00
N ALA A 11 -25.35 10.76 -0.32
CA ALA A 11 -25.53 12.09 -0.90
C ALA A 11 -24.19 12.70 -1.35
N SER A 12 -23.13 12.50 -0.55
CA SER A 12 -21.78 12.98 -0.84
C SER A 12 -21.16 12.24 -2.03
N LEU A 13 -21.29 10.91 -2.10
CA LEU A 13 -20.83 10.08 -3.23
C LEU A 13 -21.54 10.46 -4.53
N ARG A 14 -22.87 10.66 -4.49
CA ARG A 14 -23.63 11.17 -5.65
C ARG A 14 -23.15 12.56 -6.06
N GLY A 15 -22.80 13.42 -5.10
CA GLY A 15 -22.21 14.72 -5.36
C GLY A 15 -20.85 14.65 -6.05
N LEU A 16 -20.01 13.69 -5.68
CA LEU A 16 -18.73 13.42 -6.35
C LEU A 16 -18.95 12.89 -7.77
N ALA A 17 -19.90 11.96 -7.96
CA ALA A 17 -20.24 11.41 -9.27
C ALA A 17 -20.73 12.50 -10.24
N ARG A 18 -21.64 13.37 -9.80
CA ARG A 18 -22.14 14.49 -10.62
C ARG A 18 -21.05 15.49 -11.03
N LYS A 19 -19.93 15.54 -10.30
CA LYS A 19 -18.79 16.43 -10.57
C LYS A 19 -17.63 15.71 -11.24
N ASP A 20 -17.82 14.45 -11.63
CA ASP A 20 -16.81 13.57 -12.22
C ASP A 20 -15.54 13.41 -11.36
N ARG A 21 -15.74 13.36 -10.03
CA ARG A 21 -14.69 13.18 -9.03
C ARG A 21 -14.82 11.89 -8.22
N LEU A 22 -15.84 11.08 -8.50
CA LEU A 22 -15.98 9.78 -7.88
C LEU A 22 -14.89 8.86 -8.46
N ARG A 23 -14.05 8.31 -7.59
CA ARG A 23 -12.96 7.41 -7.99
C ARG A 23 -13.41 5.97 -7.82
N THR A 24 -13.08 5.15 -8.79
CA THR A 24 -13.24 3.69 -8.73
C THR A 24 -11.88 3.05 -8.94
N LEU A 25 -11.65 1.91 -8.30
CA LEU A 25 -10.51 1.08 -8.65
C LEU A 25 -10.77 0.41 -9.99
N ALA A 26 -9.83 0.53 -10.91
CA ALA A 26 -9.83 -0.18 -12.17
C ALA A 26 -8.72 -1.23 -12.15
N PRO A 27 -8.94 -2.42 -12.75
CA PRO A 27 -7.85 -3.36 -12.97
C PRO A 27 -6.78 -2.73 -13.88
N ARG A 28 -5.52 -3.11 -13.67
CA ARG A 28 -4.42 -2.70 -14.54
C ARG A 28 -4.63 -3.29 -15.93
N ALA A 29 -4.47 -2.48 -16.97
CA ALA A 29 -4.59 -2.90 -18.36
C ALA A 29 -3.63 -2.09 -19.24
N GLY A 30 -3.08 -2.74 -20.28
CA GLY A 30 -2.16 -2.09 -21.21
C GLY A 30 -0.81 -1.70 -20.61
N LEU A 31 -0.17 -0.69 -21.22
CA LEU A 31 1.08 -0.11 -20.74
C LEU A 31 0.81 0.89 -19.62
N ASP A 32 1.59 0.85 -18.56
CA ASP A 32 1.45 1.74 -17.41
C ASP A 32 2.30 3.01 -17.57
N PHE A 33 1.62 4.14 -17.69
CA PHE A 33 2.22 5.49 -17.73
C PHE A 33 1.98 6.29 -16.45
N SER A 34 1.43 5.66 -15.42
CA SER A 34 1.02 6.29 -14.16
C SER A 34 1.77 5.75 -12.94
N SER A 35 2.54 4.67 -13.09
CA SER A 35 3.37 4.11 -12.04
C SER A 35 4.42 5.12 -11.55
N ASN A 36 4.65 5.14 -10.24
CA ASN A 36 5.78 5.84 -9.63
C ASN A 36 7.05 4.98 -9.60
N ASP A 37 7.04 3.76 -10.14
CA ASP A 37 8.23 2.91 -10.26
C ASP A 37 9.07 3.29 -11.49
N TYR A 38 9.64 4.50 -11.44
CA TYR A 38 10.41 5.08 -12.55
C TYR A 38 11.65 4.25 -12.93
N LEU A 39 12.17 3.46 -11.99
CA LEU A 39 13.37 2.64 -12.17
C LEU A 39 13.05 1.17 -12.44
N GLY A 40 11.78 0.77 -12.43
CA GLY A 40 11.36 -0.62 -12.60
C GLY A 40 11.82 -1.55 -11.47
N LEU A 41 12.06 -1.01 -10.28
CA LEU A 41 12.59 -1.78 -9.14
C LEU A 41 11.56 -2.73 -8.54
N ALA A 42 10.25 -2.49 -8.75
CA ALA A 42 9.21 -3.38 -8.25
C ALA A 42 9.28 -4.79 -8.86
N ALA A 43 9.82 -4.92 -10.07
CA ALA A 43 10.04 -6.20 -10.76
C ALA A 43 11.51 -6.70 -10.67
N SER A 44 12.36 -6.04 -9.88
CA SER A 44 13.78 -6.38 -9.77
C SER A 44 13.98 -7.74 -9.12
N LYS A 45 14.49 -8.71 -9.89
CA LYS A 45 14.83 -10.04 -9.37
C LYS A 45 15.81 -9.97 -8.21
N ARG A 46 16.83 -9.11 -8.30
CA ARG A 46 17.85 -8.95 -7.24
C ARG A 46 17.21 -8.50 -5.91
N LEU A 47 16.26 -7.57 -5.95
CA LEU A 47 15.56 -7.12 -4.74
C LEU A 47 14.62 -8.21 -4.21
N GLY A 48 13.89 -8.89 -5.10
CA GLY A 48 13.04 -10.02 -4.72
C GLY A 48 13.82 -11.15 -4.02
N ASP A 49 14.98 -11.53 -4.58
CA ASP A 49 15.86 -12.55 -3.99
C ASP A 49 16.40 -12.10 -2.63
N ALA A 50 16.78 -10.82 -2.47
CA ALA A 50 17.29 -10.29 -1.21
C ALA A 50 16.23 -10.30 -0.10
N VAL A 51 14.98 -9.95 -0.44
CA VAL A 51 13.84 -10.01 0.48
C VAL A 51 13.55 -11.47 0.88
N ALA A 52 13.50 -12.38 -0.09
CA ALA A 52 13.28 -13.81 0.19
C ALA A 52 14.37 -14.38 1.11
N ALA A 53 15.63 -14.02 0.88
CA ALA A 53 16.75 -14.44 1.70
C ALA A 53 16.68 -13.86 3.13
N ALA A 54 16.23 -12.61 3.30
CA ALA A 54 16.04 -12.02 4.63
C ALA A 54 14.95 -12.75 5.43
N ILE A 55 13.81 -13.02 4.79
CA ILE A 55 12.73 -13.80 5.40
C ILE A 55 13.22 -15.21 5.78
N ALA A 56 13.99 -15.87 4.90
CA ALA A 56 14.56 -17.19 5.19
C ALA A 56 15.55 -17.18 6.37
N ARG A 57 16.23 -16.06 6.64
CA ARG A 57 17.10 -15.86 7.81
C ARG A 57 16.33 -15.51 9.09
N GLY A 58 15.00 -15.38 9.03
CA GLY A 58 14.15 -15.11 10.18
C GLY A 58 13.73 -13.65 10.34
N THR A 59 14.01 -12.77 9.37
CA THR A 59 13.44 -11.42 9.38
C THR A 59 11.90 -11.54 9.32
N PRO A 60 11.16 -10.98 10.29
CA PRO A 60 9.71 -11.10 10.31
C PRO A 60 9.09 -10.32 9.15
N VAL A 61 8.00 -10.85 8.57
CA VAL A 61 7.26 -10.20 7.47
C VAL A 61 6.64 -8.87 7.90
N GLY A 62 6.29 -8.73 9.18
CA GLY A 62 5.77 -7.50 9.75
C GLY A 62 6.38 -7.23 11.12
N ALA A 63 6.50 -5.95 11.47
CA ALA A 63 7.09 -5.51 12.74
C ALA A 63 6.25 -5.89 13.97
N THR A 64 4.94 -6.10 13.83
CA THR A 64 3.97 -6.44 14.90
C THR A 64 3.88 -5.45 16.07
N GLY A 65 4.56 -4.30 16.01
CA GLY A 65 4.52 -3.24 17.01
C GLY A 65 5.17 -1.96 16.49
N SER A 66 5.12 -0.89 17.28
CA SER A 66 5.91 0.32 17.02
C SER A 66 7.38 0.09 17.38
N ARG A 67 8.31 0.93 16.88
CA ARG A 67 9.76 0.77 17.11
C ARG A 67 10.12 0.59 18.60
N LEU A 68 9.50 1.35 19.49
CA LEU A 68 9.74 1.25 20.94
C LEU A 68 8.99 0.12 21.65
N LEU A 69 7.97 -0.47 21.02
CA LEU A 69 7.12 -1.51 21.57
C LEU A 69 7.30 -2.83 20.80
N ARG A 70 8.55 -3.29 20.71
CA ARG A 70 8.98 -4.55 20.05
C ARG A 70 8.91 -4.59 18.52
N GLY A 71 8.56 -3.49 17.87
CA GLY A 71 8.56 -3.40 16.40
C GLY A 71 9.90 -3.05 15.76
N ASN A 72 10.96 -2.84 16.55
CA ASN A 72 12.28 -2.57 16.01
C ASN A 72 12.98 -3.87 15.58
N ALA A 73 13.64 -3.83 14.42
CA ALA A 73 14.47 -4.93 13.92
C ALA A 73 15.80 -4.37 13.42
N PRO A 74 16.91 -5.14 13.48
CA PRO A 74 18.23 -4.68 13.03
C PRO A 74 18.24 -4.13 11.59
N GLU A 75 17.40 -4.66 10.70
CA GLU A 75 17.26 -4.19 9.32
C GLU A 75 16.72 -2.76 9.21
N HIS A 76 15.94 -2.30 10.18
CA HIS A 76 15.49 -0.91 10.20
C HIS A 76 16.64 0.03 10.53
N GLU A 77 17.45 -0.30 11.55
CA GLU A 77 18.63 0.49 11.93
C GLU A 77 19.72 0.46 10.85
N ALA A 78 19.84 -0.64 10.10
CA ALA A 78 20.81 -0.74 9.01
C ALA A 78 20.43 0.06 7.76
N LEU A 79 19.15 0.42 7.61
CA LEU A 79 18.62 1.20 6.49
C LEU A 79 18.69 2.71 6.74
N GLU A 80 18.53 3.13 8.00
CA GLU A 80 18.53 4.53 8.45
C GLU A 80 19.95 5.14 8.49
#